data_AF-A0A0W0UUP1-F1
#
_entry.id   AF-A0A0W0UUP1-F1
#
_cell.length_a   1.000
_cell.length_b   1.000
_cell.length_c   1.000
_cell.angle_alpha   90.00
_cell.angle_beta   90.00
_cell.angle_gamma   90.00
#
_symmetry.space_group_name_H-M   'P 1'
#
loop_
_entity.id
_entity.type
_entity.pdbx_description
1 polymer ?
#
loop_
_entity_poly.entity_id
_entity_poly.type
_entity_poly.pdbx_seq_one_letter_code
_entity_poly.pdbx_strand_id
1 'polypeptide(L)'
;MKKTNTFIADCLYKLADILEAGGHNPYRARAYRRAARTLTNLDKEVTTLLQTDFDMMTLPWIGKGIASTILYIIKTGELPPIKDKNDKVFNQLNEIHGLGKKRIAQLEKLNIFTKKELLNAIDAKKLHLLKWVTPQFEEHLKKEINAPKSRKFIRLHHAYPIVEVLIKKLQQIPEIIRVECSGDFRRKREILDQIDILAATTNSSQIIHQFIQFNEVVDVISRNEYYISVNVWTGIKVNLFIVEENHFGAALLYHTGSNEHFTALAERATSHQFHLTKEGVYKNSECIASRSENEIYQQLKLSFIAPELREAQGEIEAASHNALPKLITLDDIKGDLHSHTNETDGKERLETMVKAAIDKGYEYLAITDHSKRLAITNGLDEKRLLKQIKEIDRLNSKLDDFRVLKSIEVDILEDGSLDLSNEVLKELDIVVCSIHSQFKIPKEKQTERILRAMDNPYFNILGHATGRLIKSRPPYPVDIKKIFNEAKDRNCIVELNAQPYRLDINDIYCKLAKDMGVKIAISSDAHSIRELSYMQFGIFQARRGWIEKENVINTYHWHDLKKLIKRH
;
A
#
# COMPACT_ATOMS: atom_id res chain seq x y z
N MET A 1 -1.75 -27.11 -43.59
CA MET A 1 -1.01 -25.88 -43.23
C MET A 1 -0.43 -26.05 -41.83
N LYS A 2 0.83 -25.64 -41.63
CA LYS A 2 1.44 -25.60 -40.29
C LYS A 2 0.70 -24.53 -39.47
N LYS A 3 0.11 -24.90 -38.33
CA LYS A 3 -0.65 -23.98 -37.48
C LYS A 3 0.32 -23.23 -36.59
N THR A 4 0.90 -22.18 -37.16
CA THR A 4 1.87 -21.32 -36.49
C THR A 4 1.22 -20.49 -35.39
N ASN A 5 2.02 -19.96 -34.48
CA ASN A 5 1.62 -19.03 -33.43
C ASN A 5 0.88 -17.83 -34.02
N THR A 6 1.37 -17.28 -35.13
CA THR A 6 0.73 -16.19 -35.87
C THR A 6 -0.67 -16.58 -36.35
N PHE A 7 -0.81 -17.76 -36.97
CA PHE A 7 -2.11 -18.26 -37.43
C PHE A 7 -3.11 -18.42 -36.27
N ILE A 8 -2.67 -19.00 -35.15
CA ILE A 8 -3.53 -19.19 -33.97
C ILE A 8 -3.89 -17.83 -33.36
N ALA A 9 -2.95 -16.89 -33.26
CA ALA A 9 -3.17 -15.54 -32.76
C ALA A 9 -4.20 -14.80 -33.64
N ASP A 10 -4.09 -14.88 -34.97
CA ASP A 10 -5.06 -14.28 -35.89
C ASP A 10 -6.47 -14.84 -35.72
N CYS A 11 -6.61 -16.15 -35.48
CA CYS A 11 -7.88 -16.77 -35.14
C CYS A 11 -8.43 -16.24 -33.81
N LEU A 12 -7.59 -16.04 -32.79
CA LEU A 12 -8.01 -15.49 -31.50
C LEU A 12 -8.40 -14.01 -31.61
N TYR A 13 -7.72 -13.21 -32.43
CA TYR A 13 -8.12 -11.84 -32.74
C TYR A 13 -9.48 -11.80 -33.44
N LYS A 14 -9.68 -12.60 -34.49
CA LYS A 14 -10.97 -12.71 -35.19
C LYS A 14 -12.09 -13.12 -34.23
N LEU A 15 -11.83 -14.07 -33.33
CA LEU A 15 -12.81 -14.48 -32.31
C LEU A 15 -13.15 -13.33 -31.36
N ALA A 16 -12.16 -12.52 -30.97
CA ALA A 16 -12.40 -11.34 -30.15
C ALA A 16 -13.23 -10.27 -30.87
N ASP A 17 -12.97 -10.03 -32.16
CA ASP A 17 -13.70 -9.06 -32.97
C ASP A 17 -15.16 -9.49 -33.15
N ILE A 18 -15.42 -10.78 -33.41
CA ILE A 18 -16.78 -11.32 -33.50
C ILE A 18 -17.50 -11.20 -32.15
N LEU A 19 -16.81 -11.47 -31.03
CA LEU A 19 -17.39 -11.33 -29.71
C LEU A 19 -17.75 -9.87 -29.37
N GLU A 20 -16.93 -8.92 -29.80
CA GLU A 20 -17.18 -7.49 -29.58
C GLU A 20 -18.30 -6.96 -30.48
N ALA A 21 -18.30 -7.34 -31.77
CA ALA A 21 -19.35 -6.98 -32.71
C ALA A 21 -20.73 -7.57 -32.33
N GLY A 22 -20.75 -8.77 -31.74
CA GLY A 22 -21.95 -9.42 -31.22
C GLY A 22 -22.44 -8.90 -29.86
N GLY A 23 -21.79 -7.87 -29.28
CA GLY A 23 -22.19 -7.32 -27.98
C GLY A 23 -21.92 -8.25 -26.78
N HIS A 24 -21.07 -9.27 -26.96
CA HIS A 24 -20.75 -10.22 -25.89
C HIS A 24 -19.81 -9.61 -24.83
N ASN A 25 -19.60 -10.35 -23.74
CA ASN A 25 -18.79 -9.90 -22.60
C ASN A 25 -17.43 -9.31 -23.06
N PRO A 26 -17.19 -8.01 -22.85
CA PRO A 26 -15.99 -7.35 -23.35
C PRO A 26 -14.72 -7.84 -22.64
N TYR A 27 -14.83 -8.43 -21.43
CA TYR A 27 -13.71 -9.11 -20.77
C TYR A 27 -13.28 -10.38 -21.50
N ARG A 28 -14.22 -11.08 -22.14
CA ARG A 28 -13.94 -12.30 -22.89
C ARG A 28 -13.26 -12.00 -24.22
N ALA A 29 -13.76 -11.00 -24.96
CA ALA A 29 -13.07 -10.50 -26.17
C ALA A 29 -11.63 -10.04 -25.83
N ARG A 30 -11.47 -9.26 -24.75
CA ARG A 30 -10.14 -8.85 -24.26
C ARG A 30 -9.24 -10.02 -23.89
N ALA A 31 -9.77 -11.07 -23.26
CA ALA A 31 -8.98 -12.23 -22.87
C ALA A 31 -8.42 -12.99 -24.09
N TYR A 32 -9.20 -13.12 -25.17
CA TYR A 32 -8.72 -13.71 -26.43
C TYR A 32 -7.66 -12.84 -27.12
N ARG A 33 -7.79 -11.50 -27.14
CA ARG A 33 -6.75 -10.61 -27.67
C ARG A 33 -5.43 -10.71 -26.87
N ARG A 34 -5.51 -10.86 -25.55
CA ARG A 34 -4.33 -11.05 -24.69
C ARG A 34 -3.64 -12.38 -24.95
N ALA A 35 -4.41 -13.46 -25.06
CA ALA A 35 -3.87 -14.76 -25.42
C ALA A 35 -3.24 -14.77 -26.82
N ALA A 36 -3.84 -14.07 -27.78
CA ALA A 36 -3.26 -13.89 -29.11
C ALA A 36 -1.86 -13.25 -29.04
N ARG A 37 -1.72 -12.14 -28.28
CA ARG A 37 -0.42 -11.48 -28.04
C ARG A 37 0.58 -12.40 -27.36
N THR A 38 0.15 -13.16 -26.35
CA THR A 38 1.01 -14.14 -25.67
C THR A 38 1.57 -15.14 -26.68
N LEU A 39 0.75 -15.66 -27.59
CA LEU A 39 1.19 -16.62 -28.60
C LEU A 39 2.12 -15.97 -29.63
N THR A 40 1.83 -14.75 -30.10
CA THR A 40 2.70 -14.03 -31.05
C THR A 40 4.12 -13.81 -30.50
N ASN A 41 4.25 -13.63 -29.18
CA ASN A 41 5.52 -13.34 -28.51
C ASN A 41 6.26 -14.59 -28.02
N LEU A 42 5.79 -15.80 -28.33
CA LEU A 42 6.52 -17.03 -27.99
C LEU A 42 7.65 -17.29 -28.99
N ASP A 43 8.87 -17.49 -28.46
CA ASP A 43 10.05 -17.83 -29.25
C ASP A 43 9.94 -19.19 -29.98
N LYS A 44 9.06 -20.07 -29.50
CA LYS A 44 8.80 -21.39 -30.08
C LYS A 44 7.32 -21.56 -30.40
N GLU A 45 7.05 -22.29 -31.46
CA GLU A 45 5.69 -22.66 -31.86
C GLU A 45 4.99 -23.43 -30.73
N VAL A 46 3.82 -22.94 -30.31
CA VAL A 46 3.04 -23.55 -29.23
C VAL A 46 2.66 -24.99 -29.55
N THR A 47 2.49 -25.31 -30.85
CA THR A 47 2.25 -26.66 -31.35
C THR A 47 3.43 -27.61 -31.12
N THR A 48 4.66 -27.09 -31.12
CA THR A 48 5.88 -27.85 -30.81
C THR A 48 6.05 -28.02 -29.30
N LEU A 49 5.76 -26.98 -28.51
CA LEU A 49 5.86 -27.06 -27.05
C LEU A 49 4.89 -28.10 -26.46
N LEU A 50 3.66 -28.17 -26.99
CA LEU A 50 2.65 -29.14 -26.57
C LEU A 50 3.04 -30.62 -26.81
N GLN A 51 4.09 -30.91 -27.58
CA GLN A 51 4.63 -32.27 -27.75
C GLN A 51 5.54 -32.71 -26.59
N THR A 52 5.86 -31.80 -25.66
CA THR A 52 6.87 -31.99 -24.59
C THR A 52 6.30 -31.86 -23.17
N ASP A 53 5.06 -32.33 -22.94
CA ASP A 53 4.31 -32.20 -21.66
C ASP A 53 4.16 -30.76 -21.13
N PHE A 54 4.32 -29.77 -22.01
CA PHE A 54 4.18 -28.36 -21.68
C PHE A 54 2.73 -28.00 -21.36
N ASP A 55 2.48 -27.51 -20.14
CA ASP A 55 1.18 -26.94 -19.78
C ASP A 55 1.06 -25.49 -20.26
N MET A 56 0.30 -25.30 -21.34
CA MET A 56 0.01 -23.97 -21.90
C MET A 56 -0.70 -23.04 -20.90
N MET A 57 -1.36 -23.57 -19.87
CA MET A 57 -2.00 -22.73 -18.85
C MET A 57 -0.99 -22.00 -17.94
N THR A 58 0.29 -22.36 -18.02
CA THR A 58 1.39 -21.62 -17.39
C THR A 58 1.72 -20.32 -18.13
N LEU A 59 1.25 -20.17 -19.37
CA LEU A 59 1.48 -18.95 -20.15
C LEU A 59 0.57 -17.81 -19.71
N PRO A 60 1.08 -16.56 -19.70
CA PRO A 60 0.30 -15.40 -19.32
C PRO A 60 -1.00 -15.30 -20.13
N TRP A 61 -2.10 -15.05 -19.42
CA TRP A 61 -3.42 -14.82 -20.01
C TRP A 61 -4.07 -16.03 -20.70
N ILE A 62 -3.48 -17.22 -20.61
CA ILE A 62 -4.06 -18.46 -21.13
C ILE A 62 -4.61 -19.29 -19.98
N GLY A 63 -5.89 -19.08 -19.63
CA GLY A 63 -6.60 -19.95 -18.69
C GLY A 63 -7.23 -21.17 -19.36
N LYS A 64 -7.76 -22.13 -18.57
CA LYS A 64 -8.38 -23.38 -19.05
C LYS A 64 -9.34 -23.23 -20.24
N GLY A 65 -10.17 -22.19 -20.24
CA GLY A 65 -11.11 -21.90 -21.33
C GLY A 65 -10.43 -21.50 -22.64
N ILE A 66 -9.42 -20.63 -22.57
CA ILE A 66 -8.64 -20.18 -23.73
C ILE A 66 -7.73 -21.30 -24.24
N ALA A 67 -7.10 -22.06 -23.33
CA ALA A 67 -6.31 -23.23 -23.68
C ALA A 67 -7.16 -24.24 -24.49
N SER A 68 -8.41 -24.46 -24.08
CA SER A 68 -9.36 -25.31 -24.81
C SER A 68 -9.69 -24.76 -26.20
N THR A 69 -9.84 -23.44 -26.34
CA THR A 69 -10.04 -22.76 -27.64
C THR A 69 -8.83 -22.89 -28.55
N ILE A 70 -7.62 -22.70 -28.02
CA ILE A 70 -6.37 -22.85 -28.76
C ILE A 70 -6.22 -24.29 -29.25
N LEU A 71 -6.46 -25.28 -28.39
CA LEU A 71 -6.43 -26.70 -28.76
C LEU A 71 -7.45 -27.02 -29.85
N TYR A 72 -8.64 -26.41 -29.81
CA TYR A 72 -9.64 -26.56 -30.87
C TYR A 72 -9.11 -26.02 -32.21
N ILE A 73 -8.59 -24.79 -32.24
CA ILE A 73 -8.01 -24.17 -33.44
C ILE A 73 -6.83 -25.02 -33.97
N ILE A 74 -5.96 -25.51 -33.08
CA ILE A 74 -4.85 -26.41 -33.42
C ILE A 74 -5.35 -27.74 -34.00
N LYS A 75 -6.52 -28.25 -33.59
CA LYS A 75 -7.07 -29.50 -34.10
C LYS A 75 -7.82 -29.30 -35.43
N THR A 76 -8.74 -28.34 -35.50
CA THR A 76 -9.67 -28.17 -36.65
C THR A 76 -9.14 -27.19 -37.69
N GLY A 77 -8.41 -26.16 -37.28
CA GLY A 77 -7.99 -25.06 -38.16
C GLY A 77 -9.09 -24.00 -38.33
N GLU A 78 -10.17 -24.12 -37.58
CA GLU A 78 -11.36 -23.28 -37.67
C GLU A 78 -11.64 -22.60 -36.33
N LEU A 79 -12.44 -21.53 -36.35
CA LEU A 79 -12.92 -20.87 -35.13
C LEU A 79 -13.94 -21.76 -34.42
N PRO A 80 -13.87 -21.91 -33.08
CA PRO A 80 -14.86 -22.68 -32.36
C PRO A 80 -16.24 -22.01 -32.45
N PRO A 81 -17.33 -22.79 -32.55
CA PRO A 81 -18.67 -22.23 -32.56
C PRO A 81 -18.91 -21.47 -31.25
N ILE A 82 -19.33 -20.21 -31.38
CA ILE A 82 -19.73 -19.38 -30.24
C ILE A 82 -21.03 -19.98 -29.70
N LYS A 83 -20.93 -20.78 -28.63
CA LYS A 83 -22.11 -21.33 -27.94
C LYS A 83 -22.85 -20.18 -27.27
N ASP A 84 -23.86 -19.70 -27.97
CA ASP A 84 -24.78 -18.65 -27.56
C ASP A 84 -25.79 -19.22 -26.55
N LYS A 85 -25.38 -19.26 -25.27
CA LYS A 85 -26.27 -19.47 -24.13
C LYS A 85 -25.76 -18.66 -22.96
N ASN A 86 -26.02 -17.35 -23.00
CA ASN A 86 -26.51 -16.58 -21.86
C ASN A 86 -26.53 -15.09 -22.25
N ASP A 87 -27.66 -14.67 -22.83
CA ASP A 87 -28.23 -13.35 -22.59
C ASP A 87 -28.55 -13.20 -21.10
N LYS A 88 -27.52 -13.03 -20.28
CA LYS A 88 -27.69 -12.31 -19.02
C LYS A 88 -27.17 -10.92 -19.26
N VAL A 89 -28.12 -10.00 -19.41
CA VAL A 89 -27.98 -8.57 -19.10
C VAL A 89 -26.94 -8.44 -17.98
N PHE A 90 -25.88 -7.66 -18.23
CA PHE A 90 -24.82 -7.44 -17.25
C PHE A 90 -25.45 -6.91 -15.97
N ASN A 91 -25.60 -7.78 -14.98
CA ASN A 91 -26.26 -7.42 -13.74
C ASN A 91 -25.28 -6.60 -12.90
N GLN A 92 -25.47 -5.27 -12.89
CA GLN A 92 -24.62 -4.31 -12.19
C GLN A 92 -24.72 -4.45 -10.66
N LEU A 93 -25.65 -5.28 -10.17
CA LEU A 93 -25.84 -5.57 -8.76
C LEU A 93 -24.75 -6.49 -8.18
N ASN A 94 -23.98 -7.19 -9.02
CA ASN A 94 -22.84 -8.01 -8.58
C ASN A 94 -21.73 -7.19 -7.89
N GLU A 95 -21.70 -5.88 -8.13
CA GLU A 95 -20.71 -4.95 -7.55
C GLU A 95 -21.15 -4.37 -6.20
N ILE A 96 -22.36 -4.65 -5.72
CA ILE A 96 -22.91 -4.08 -4.48
C ILE A 96 -22.62 -5.02 -3.31
N HIS A 97 -21.85 -4.53 -2.33
CA HIS A 97 -21.59 -5.29 -1.11
C HIS A 97 -22.90 -5.63 -0.37
N GLY A 98 -23.00 -6.85 0.16
CA GLY A 98 -24.21 -7.36 0.80
C GLY A 98 -25.23 -8.03 -0.13
N LEU A 99 -25.07 -7.94 -1.46
CA LEU A 99 -25.89 -8.69 -2.44
C LEU A 99 -25.17 -9.94 -2.94
N GLY A 100 -25.35 -11.05 -2.23
CA GLY A 100 -24.89 -12.37 -2.71
C GLY A 100 -25.72 -12.92 -3.87
N LYS A 101 -25.18 -13.90 -4.63
CA LYS A 101 -25.83 -14.51 -5.81
C LYS A 101 -27.31 -14.88 -5.62
N LYS A 102 -27.68 -15.38 -4.43
CA LYS A 102 -29.08 -15.74 -4.10
C LYS A 102 -30.02 -14.52 -4.03
N ARG A 103 -29.54 -13.40 -3.45
CA ARG A 103 -30.30 -12.14 -3.34
C ARG A 103 -30.42 -11.48 -4.71
N ILE A 104 -29.33 -11.48 -5.48
CA ILE A 104 -29.31 -10.99 -6.86
C ILE A 104 -30.34 -11.75 -7.71
N ALA A 105 -30.40 -13.07 -7.63
CA ALA A 105 -31.39 -13.85 -8.37
C ALA A 105 -32.85 -13.53 -7.98
N GLN A 106 -33.10 -13.09 -6.75
CA GLN A 106 -34.44 -12.65 -6.33
C GLN A 106 -34.77 -11.24 -6.85
N LEU A 107 -33.78 -10.36 -6.97
CA LEU A 107 -33.92 -9.04 -7.59
C LEU A 107 -34.11 -9.15 -9.12
N GLU A 108 -33.42 -10.09 -9.77
CA GLU A 108 -33.61 -10.42 -11.19
C GLU A 108 -35.06 -10.85 -11.48
N LYS A 109 -35.69 -11.62 -10.59
CA LYS A 109 -37.12 -12.00 -10.70
C LYS A 109 -38.08 -10.82 -10.59
N LEU A 110 -37.63 -9.70 -10.02
CA LEU A 110 -38.38 -8.44 -9.94
C LEU A 110 -38.02 -7.48 -11.08
N ASN A 111 -37.31 -7.97 -12.11
CA ASN A 111 -36.78 -7.19 -13.23
C ASN A 111 -35.83 -6.05 -12.79
N ILE A 112 -35.02 -6.29 -11.76
CA ILE A 112 -34.01 -5.33 -11.28
C ILE A 112 -32.63 -5.89 -11.62
N PHE A 113 -31.92 -5.19 -12.51
CA PHE A 113 -30.62 -5.57 -13.06
C PHE A 113 -29.56 -4.45 -12.95
N THR A 114 -29.98 -3.21 -12.71
CA THR A 114 -29.08 -2.06 -12.60
C THR A 114 -29.13 -1.39 -11.23
N LYS A 115 -28.06 -0.65 -10.87
CA LYS A 115 -28.01 0.11 -9.60
C LYS A 115 -29.13 1.16 -9.53
N LYS A 116 -29.45 1.78 -10.68
CA LYS A 116 -30.53 2.77 -10.82
C LYS A 116 -31.90 2.14 -10.59
N GLU A 117 -32.16 0.97 -11.17
CA GLU A 117 -33.41 0.23 -10.95
C GLU A 117 -33.56 -0.20 -9.49
N LEU A 118 -32.46 -0.64 -8.85
CA LEU A 118 -32.49 -1.01 -7.45
C LEU A 118 -32.79 0.20 -6.56
N LEU A 119 -32.18 1.36 -6.83
CA LEU A 119 -32.45 2.59 -6.09
C LEU A 119 -33.93 3.01 -6.22
N ASN A 120 -34.45 3.01 -7.44
CA ASN A 120 -35.86 3.29 -7.71
C ASN A 120 -36.79 2.28 -7.01
N ALA A 121 -36.40 1.01 -6.94
CA ALA A 121 -37.17 -0.02 -6.24
C ALA A 121 -37.18 0.17 -4.72
N ILE A 122 -36.08 0.65 -4.13
CA ILE A 122 -36.03 1.01 -2.71
C ILE A 122 -36.92 2.23 -2.45
N ASP A 123 -36.81 3.29 -3.26
CA ASP A 123 -37.60 4.52 -3.09
C ASP A 123 -39.10 4.28 -3.28
N ALA A 124 -39.46 3.43 -4.24
CA ALA A 124 -40.85 2.99 -4.46
C ALA A 124 -41.33 1.92 -3.46
N LYS A 125 -40.52 1.59 -2.44
CA LYS A 125 -40.78 0.53 -1.45
C LYS A 125 -41.11 -0.83 -2.07
N LYS A 126 -40.66 -1.14 -3.28
CA LYS A 126 -40.99 -2.40 -3.99
C LYS A 126 -40.27 -3.64 -3.43
N LEU A 127 -39.27 -3.44 -2.57
CA LEU A 127 -38.48 -4.52 -1.99
C LEU A 127 -39.04 -5.11 -0.69
N HIS A 128 -40.10 -4.52 -0.12
CA HIS A 128 -40.71 -4.96 1.15
C HIS A 128 -41.23 -6.42 1.14
N LEU A 129 -41.49 -6.98 -0.04
CA LEU A 129 -41.92 -8.37 -0.24
C LEU A 129 -40.79 -9.39 -0.03
N LEU A 130 -39.53 -8.94 -0.03
CA LEU A 130 -38.36 -9.80 0.16
C LEU A 130 -38.04 -9.91 1.65
N LYS A 131 -38.20 -11.11 2.23
CA LYS A 131 -38.03 -11.37 3.68
C LYS A 131 -36.69 -10.96 4.29
N TRP A 132 -35.65 -10.76 3.48
CA TRP A 132 -34.31 -10.36 3.95
C TRP A 132 -34.08 -8.84 3.89
N VAL A 133 -35.00 -8.07 3.31
CA VAL A 133 -34.89 -6.62 3.19
C VAL A 133 -35.47 -5.99 4.45
N THR A 134 -34.60 -5.32 5.22
CA THR A 134 -34.96 -4.54 6.41
C THR A 134 -34.70 -3.05 6.14
N PRO A 135 -35.33 -2.11 6.89
CA PRO A 135 -35.07 -0.68 6.72
C PRO A 135 -33.57 -0.31 6.83
N GLN A 136 -32.85 -0.94 7.77
CA GLN A 136 -31.41 -0.77 7.93
C GLN A 136 -30.62 -1.29 6.72
N PHE A 137 -31.06 -2.38 6.10
CA PHE A 137 -30.43 -2.93 4.91
C PHE A 137 -30.70 -2.06 3.67
N GLU A 138 -31.89 -1.47 3.55
CA GLU A 138 -32.22 -0.51 2.50
C GLU A 138 -31.36 0.76 2.60
N GLU A 139 -31.15 1.28 3.80
CA GLU A 139 -30.26 2.41 4.05
C GLU A 139 -28.80 2.08 3.68
N HIS A 140 -28.34 0.87 4.04
CA HIS A 140 -27.05 0.35 3.61
C HIS A 140 -26.92 0.27 2.09
N LEU A 141 -27.92 -0.31 1.39
CA LEU A 141 -27.92 -0.39 -0.08
C LEU A 141 -27.91 0.99 -0.74
N LYS A 142 -28.70 1.94 -0.23
CA LYS A 142 -28.71 3.34 -0.70
C LYS A 142 -27.33 3.97 -0.56
N LYS A 143 -26.69 3.77 0.59
CA LYS A 143 -25.34 4.27 0.85
C LYS A 143 -24.30 3.64 -0.08
N GLU A 144 -24.39 2.34 -0.35
CA GLU A 144 -23.48 1.62 -1.27
C GLU A 144 -23.71 2.01 -2.75
N ILE A 145 -24.95 2.22 -3.17
CA ILE A 145 -25.29 2.62 -4.56
C ILE A 145 -24.83 4.05 -4.84
N ASN A 146 -25.05 4.96 -3.87
CA ASN A 146 -24.68 6.36 -3.97
C ASN A 146 -23.22 6.62 -3.55
N ALA A 147 -22.53 5.60 -3.03
CA ALA A 147 -21.10 5.71 -2.80
C ALA A 147 -20.43 6.02 -4.15
N PRO A 148 -19.58 7.07 -4.22
CA PRO A 148 -18.80 7.31 -5.43
C PRO A 148 -18.08 6.01 -5.78
N LYS A 149 -18.11 5.62 -7.08
CA LYS A 149 -17.42 4.42 -7.56
C LYS A 149 -16.04 4.40 -6.90
N SER A 150 -15.75 3.31 -6.18
CA SER A 150 -14.43 3.07 -5.58
C SER A 150 -13.38 3.48 -6.61
N ARG A 151 -12.71 4.61 -6.38
CA ARG A 151 -11.56 4.99 -7.20
C ARG A 151 -10.60 3.84 -7.05
N LYS A 152 -10.17 3.29 -8.18
CA LYS A 152 -9.11 2.29 -8.15
C LYS A 152 -7.92 2.93 -7.44
N PHE A 153 -7.41 2.21 -6.45
CA PHE A 153 -6.27 2.66 -5.66
C PHE A 153 -5.19 1.59 -5.74
N ILE A 154 -3.97 2.00 -5.43
CA ILE A 154 -2.86 1.11 -5.18
C ILE A 154 -2.20 1.50 -3.86
N ARG A 155 -1.77 0.52 -3.07
CA ARG A 155 -0.96 0.81 -1.87
C ARG A 155 0.45 1.15 -2.30
N LEU A 156 1.12 2.01 -1.56
CA LEU A 156 2.49 2.47 -1.87
C LEU A 156 3.43 1.31 -2.19
N HIS A 157 3.44 0.26 -1.37
CA HIS A 157 4.27 -0.93 -1.60
C HIS A 157 4.09 -1.57 -2.99
N HIS A 158 2.85 -1.67 -3.48
CA HIS A 158 2.59 -2.24 -4.81
C HIS A 158 2.91 -1.25 -5.93
N ALA A 159 2.91 0.06 -5.65
CA ALA A 159 3.26 1.08 -6.63
C ALA A 159 4.77 1.13 -6.89
N TYR A 160 5.61 0.88 -5.87
CA TYR A 160 7.08 0.92 -5.97
C TYR A 160 7.65 0.16 -7.18
N PRO A 161 7.44 -1.17 -7.33
CA PRO A 161 8.02 -1.90 -8.46
C PRO A 161 7.50 -1.42 -9.81
N ILE A 162 6.27 -0.88 -9.88
CA ILE A 162 5.72 -0.31 -11.11
C ILE A 162 6.46 0.98 -11.46
N VAL A 163 6.60 1.88 -10.48
CA VAL A 163 7.30 3.15 -10.67
C VAL A 163 8.76 2.91 -11.03
N GLU A 164 9.45 2.00 -10.35
CA GLU A 164 10.85 1.67 -10.66
C GLU A 164 11.02 1.19 -12.10
N VAL A 165 10.16 0.28 -12.56
CA VAL A 165 10.20 -0.21 -13.95
C VAL A 165 9.93 0.92 -14.95
N LEU A 166 8.89 1.73 -14.72
CA LEU A 166 8.52 2.82 -15.63
C LEU A 166 9.60 3.89 -15.69
N ILE A 167 10.12 4.33 -14.54
CA ILE A 167 11.20 5.32 -14.46
C ILE A 167 12.46 4.78 -15.14
N LYS A 168 12.86 3.53 -14.88
CA LYS A 168 14.04 2.94 -15.51
C LYS A 168 13.92 2.89 -17.03
N LYS A 169 12.74 2.54 -17.58
CA LYS A 169 12.52 2.53 -19.02
C LYS A 169 12.53 3.94 -19.61
N LEU A 170 11.92 4.92 -18.94
CA LEU A 170 11.96 6.31 -19.37
C LEU A 170 13.39 6.86 -19.36
N GLN A 171 14.20 6.55 -18.34
CA GLN A 171 15.61 6.93 -18.26
C GLN A 171 16.47 6.36 -19.40
N GLN A 172 16.03 5.28 -20.06
CA GLN A 172 16.74 4.69 -21.20
C GLN A 172 16.42 5.37 -22.53
N ILE A 173 15.46 6.31 -22.56
CA ILE A 173 15.08 7.07 -23.75
C ILE A 173 16.08 8.23 -23.92
N PRO A 174 16.88 8.26 -25.00
CA PRO A 174 17.95 9.27 -25.16
C PRO A 174 17.46 10.73 -25.15
N GLU A 175 16.21 10.98 -25.55
CA GLU A 175 15.62 12.31 -25.62
C GLU A 175 15.15 12.83 -24.26
N ILE A 176 15.13 11.98 -23.22
CA ILE A 176 14.77 12.39 -21.86
C ILE A 176 16.02 12.90 -21.15
N ILE A 177 16.00 14.19 -20.81
CA ILE A 177 17.07 14.86 -20.06
C ILE A 177 16.96 14.47 -18.58
N ARG A 178 15.73 14.47 -18.05
CA ARG A 178 15.43 14.16 -16.66
C ARG A 178 14.06 13.53 -16.52
N VAL A 179 13.90 12.60 -15.57
CA VAL A 179 12.60 12.01 -15.27
C VAL A 179 12.49 11.71 -13.78
N GLU A 180 11.37 12.09 -13.17
CA GLU A 180 11.07 11.83 -11.77
C GLU A 180 9.60 11.48 -11.57
N CYS A 181 9.33 10.61 -10.60
CA CYS A 181 7.96 10.39 -10.13
C CYS A 181 7.55 11.52 -9.19
N SER A 182 6.36 12.06 -9.37
CA SER A 182 5.77 13.14 -8.57
C SER A 182 4.52 12.66 -7.81
N GLY A 183 3.64 13.58 -7.45
CA GLY A 183 2.35 13.31 -6.81
C GLY A 183 2.45 12.61 -5.46
N ASP A 184 1.39 11.87 -5.15
CA ASP A 184 1.23 11.12 -3.90
C ASP A 184 2.35 10.10 -3.67
N PHE A 185 2.91 9.53 -4.75
CA PHE A 185 4.06 8.62 -4.68
C PHE A 185 5.30 9.31 -4.12
N ARG A 186 5.61 10.52 -4.61
CA ARG A 186 6.78 11.27 -4.16
C ARG A 186 6.63 11.75 -2.72
N ARG A 187 5.41 12.11 -2.30
CA ARG A 187 5.08 12.41 -0.88
C ARG A 187 4.94 11.18 0.01
N LYS A 188 5.10 9.98 -0.55
CA LYS A 188 5.05 8.68 0.14
C LYS A 188 3.72 8.40 0.84
N ARG A 189 2.59 8.85 0.27
CA ARG A 189 1.27 8.52 0.80
C ARG A 189 1.05 7.01 0.74
N GLU A 190 0.46 6.46 1.79
CA GLU A 190 0.16 5.02 1.93
C GLU A 190 -0.72 4.46 0.80
N ILE A 191 -1.55 5.31 0.20
CA ILE A 191 -2.51 4.98 -0.86
C ILE A 191 -2.39 6.02 -1.97
N LEU A 192 -2.42 5.54 -3.21
CA LEU A 192 -2.35 6.34 -4.40
C LEU A 192 -3.57 6.07 -5.28
N ASP A 193 -4.21 7.13 -5.76
CA ASP A 193 -5.27 7.05 -6.77
C ASP A 193 -4.70 6.96 -8.19
N GLN A 194 -3.45 7.41 -8.37
CA GLN A 194 -2.71 7.42 -9.63
C GLN A 194 -1.20 7.51 -9.37
N ILE A 195 -0.41 7.27 -10.41
CA ILE A 195 1.03 7.53 -10.44
C ILE A 195 1.27 8.71 -11.39
N ASP A 196 1.99 9.72 -10.92
CA ASP A 196 2.36 10.89 -11.73
C ASP A 196 3.87 10.86 -11.99
N ILE A 197 4.27 11.00 -13.24
CA ILE A 197 5.66 11.05 -13.67
C ILE A 197 5.87 12.34 -14.47
N LEU A 198 6.98 13.02 -14.22
CA LEU A 198 7.41 14.21 -14.94
C LEU A 198 8.67 13.87 -15.73
N ALA A 199 8.69 14.19 -17.02
CA ALA A 199 9.85 14.03 -17.90
C ALA A 199 10.21 15.35 -18.58
N ALA A 200 11.51 15.68 -18.57
CA ALA A 200 12.07 16.83 -19.24
C ALA A 200 12.62 16.44 -20.60
N THR A 201 12.19 17.14 -21.65
CA THR A 201 12.65 16.89 -23.02
C THR A 201 12.38 18.09 -23.93
N THR A 202 12.99 18.08 -25.11
CA THR A 202 12.64 18.95 -26.23
C THR A 202 11.82 18.24 -27.31
N ASN A 203 11.59 16.92 -27.21
CA ASN A 203 10.84 16.14 -28.19
C ASN A 203 9.70 15.33 -27.55
N SER A 204 8.60 16.03 -27.24
CA SER A 204 7.45 15.45 -26.56
C SER A 204 6.75 14.33 -27.37
N SER A 205 6.64 14.51 -28.68
CA SER A 205 5.94 13.59 -29.57
C SER A 205 6.55 12.19 -29.57
N GLN A 206 7.88 12.12 -29.54
CA GLN A 206 8.62 10.87 -29.56
C GLN A 206 8.46 10.11 -28.23
N ILE A 207 8.55 10.81 -27.10
CA ILE A 207 8.38 10.19 -25.79
C ILE A 207 6.98 9.63 -25.63
N ILE A 208 5.95 10.39 -26.01
CA ILE A 208 4.56 9.90 -25.95
C ILE A 208 4.41 8.63 -26.78
N HIS A 209 4.98 8.60 -27.99
CA HIS A 209 4.92 7.42 -28.84
C HIS A 209 5.61 6.21 -28.20
N GLN A 210 6.82 6.38 -27.66
CA GLN A 210 7.55 5.30 -27.01
C GLN A 210 6.86 4.83 -25.71
N PHE A 211 6.32 5.75 -24.91
CA PHE A 211 5.62 5.42 -23.67
C PHE A 211 4.39 4.55 -23.92
N ILE A 212 3.64 4.81 -25.00
CA ILE A 212 2.48 3.97 -25.41
C ILE A 212 2.91 2.54 -25.73
N GLN A 213 4.14 2.34 -26.21
CA GLN A 213 4.67 1.02 -26.58
C GLN A 213 5.19 0.21 -25.39
N PHE A 214 5.21 0.78 -24.19
CA PHE A 214 5.62 0.04 -23.00
C PHE A 214 4.68 -1.13 -22.75
N ASN A 215 5.24 -2.32 -22.50
CA ASN A 215 4.48 -3.54 -22.19
C ASN A 215 3.51 -3.37 -21.00
N GLU A 216 3.82 -2.43 -20.10
CA GLU A 216 2.99 -2.15 -18.93
C GLU A 216 1.70 -1.39 -19.29
N VAL A 217 1.71 -0.65 -20.40
CA VAL A 217 0.59 0.19 -20.86
C VAL A 217 -0.47 -0.68 -21.53
N VAL A 218 -1.71 -0.56 -21.04
CA VAL A 218 -2.86 -1.33 -21.53
C VAL A 218 -3.65 -0.52 -22.53
N ASP A 219 -4.00 0.71 -22.18
CA ASP A 219 -4.76 1.63 -23.01
C ASP A 219 -4.46 3.08 -22.66
N VAL A 220 -4.64 3.95 -23.65
CA VAL A 220 -4.52 5.40 -23.51
C VAL A 220 -5.88 5.95 -23.10
N ILE A 221 -5.91 6.67 -21.98
CA ILE A 221 -7.11 7.35 -21.47
C ILE A 221 -7.27 8.70 -22.18
N SER A 222 -6.20 9.48 -22.19
CA SER A 222 -6.16 10.79 -22.84
C SER A 222 -4.71 11.18 -23.14
N ARG A 223 -4.52 12.04 -24.14
CA ARG A 223 -3.20 12.61 -24.48
C ARG A 223 -3.34 13.96 -25.16
N ASN A 224 -2.32 14.79 -25.01
CA ASN A 224 -2.06 15.97 -25.82
C ASN A 224 -0.53 16.06 -26.06
N GLU A 225 -0.04 17.21 -26.55
CA GLU A 225 1.38 17.40 -26.86
C GLU A 225 2.31 17.27 -25.63
N TYR A 226 1.86 17.65 -24.43
CA TYR A 226 2.70 17.72 -23.22
C TYR A 226 2.23 16.79 -22.10
N TYR A 227 1.30 15.88 -22.41
CA TYR A 227 0.67 15.03 -21.41
C TYR A 227 0.13 13.76 -22.04
N ILE A 228 0.31 12.64 -21.33
CA ILE A 228 -0.39 11.39 -21.63
C ILE A 228 -0.83 10.69 -20.34
N SER A 229 -2.04 10.17 -20.37
CA SER A 229 -2.62 9.36 -19.31
C SER A 229 -2.95 7.98 -19.83
N VAL A 230 -2.50 6.95 -19.12
CA VAL A 230 -2.66 5.56 -19.51
C VAL A 230 -3.16 4.71 -18.35
N ASN A 231 -3.89 3.65 -18.65
CA ASN A 231 -4.08 2.55 -17.72
C ASN A 231 -2.90 1.59 -17.87
N VAL A 232 -2.30 1.16 -16.76
CA VAL A 232 -1.33 0.06 -16.77
C VAL A 232 -1.97 -1.26 -16.35
N TRP A 233 -1.26 -2.37 -16.54
CA TRP A 233 -1.75 -3.74 -16.31
C TRP A 233 -2.28 -4.01 -14.90
N THR A 234 -1.81 -3.28 -13.88
CA THR A 234 -2.34 -3.34 -12.51
C THR A 234 -3.71 -2.68 -12.34
N GLY A 235 -4.16 -1.93 -13.36
CA GLY A 235 -5.40 -1.20 -13.36
C GLY A 235 -5.34 0.19 -12.73
N ILE A 236 -4.15 0.64 -12.28
CA ILE A 236 -3.93 2.02 -11.84
C ILE A 236 -3.66 2.92 -13.05
N LYS A 237 -3.99 4.20 -12.91
CA LYS A 237 -3.67 5.23 -13.89
C LYS A 237 -2.25 5.72 -13.70
N VAL A 238 -1.52 5.88 -14.81
CA VAL A 238 -0.22 6.56 -14.85
C VAL A 238 -0.37 7.80 -15.73
N ASN A 239 0.03 8.94 -15.21
CA ASN A 239 0.11 10.18 -15.95
C ASN A 239 1.59 10.51 -16.19
N LEU A 240 1.93 10.83 -17.43
CA LEU A 240 3.23 11.36 -17.82
C LEU A 240 3.06 12.79 -18.28
N PHE A 241 3.67 13.71 -17.54
CA PHE A 241 3.74 15.13 -17.85
C PHE A 241 5.08 15.42 -18.50
N ILE A 242 5.07 16.20 -19.58
CA ILE A 242 6.26 16.57 -20.34
C ILE A 242 6.49 18.06 -20.19
N VAL A 243 7.72 18.43 -19.84
CA VAL A 243 8.12 19.82 -19.62
C VAL A 243 9.48 20.11 -20.24
N GLU A 244 9.81 21.38 -20.39
CA GLU A 244 11.17 21.80 -20.70
C GLU A 244 12.06 21.69 -19.45
N GLU A 245 13.34 21.40 -19.63
CA GLU A 245 14.30 21.28 -18.53
C GLU A 245 14.38 22.56 -17.67
N ASN A 246 14.25 23.74 -18.29
CA ASN A 246 14.27 25.00 -17.56
C ASN A 246 13.12 25.16 -16.56
N HIS A 247 12.00 24.45 -16.77
CA HIS A 247 10.80 24.49 -15.93
C HIS A 247 10.64 23.29 -15.00
N PHE A 248 11.60 22.36 -15.02
CA PHE A 248 11.44 21.07 -14.35
C PHE A 248 11.23 21.21 -12.83
N GLY A 249 11.96 22.10 -12.16
CA GLY A 249 11.83 22.33 -10.71
C GLY A 249 10.43 22.82 -10.31
N ALA A 250 9.91 23.82 -11.03
CA ALA A 250 8.57 24.36 -10.78
C ALA A 250 7.47 23.35 -11.08
N ALA A 251 7.59 22.64 -12.20
CA ALA A 251 6.63 21.61 -12.57
C ALA A 251 6.68 20.44 -11.58
N LEU A 252 7.86 20.05 -11.12
CA LEU A 252 8.02 19.01 -10.10
C LEU A 252 7.36 19.44 -8.78
N LEU A 253 7.56 20.67 -8.33
CA LEU A 253 6.90 21.21 -7.14
C LEU A 253 5.38 21.17 -7.29
N TYR A 254 4.86 21.66 -8.41
CA TYR A 254 3.43 21.68 -8.72
C TYR A 254 2.82 20.27 -8.76
N HIS A 255 3.42 19.36 -9.54
CA HIS A 255 2.92 17.99 -9.69
C HIS A 255 3.22 17.10 -8.49
N THR A 256 4.16 17.46 -7.62
CA THR A 256 4.36 16.80 -6.32
C THR A 256 3.24 17.17 -5.36
N GLY A 257 2.82 18.43 -5.35
CA GLY A 257 1.82 18.94 -4.43
C GLY A 257 2.25 18.83 -2.95
N SER A 258 1.32 18.67 -2.01
CA SER A 258 -0.13 18.63 -2.22
C SER A 258 -0.69 19.93 -2.83
N ASN A 259 -1.95 19.93 -3.26
CA ASN A 259 -2.57 21.14 -3.78
C ASN A 259 -2.62 22.24 -2.71
N GLU A 260 -2.87 21.86 -1.46
CA GLU A 260 -2.87 22.73 -0.29
C GLU A 260 -1.48 23.32 -0.06
N HIS A 261 -0.42 22.49 -0.14
CA HIS A 261 0.97 22.97 -0.03
C HIS A 261 1.29 24.00 -1.12
N PHE A 262 0.98 23.69 -2.38
CA PHE A 262 1.26 24.60 -3.50
C PHE A 262 0.47 25.91 -3.37
N THR A 263 -0.80 25.84 -2.95
CA THR A 263 -1.64 27.03 -2.72
C THR A 263 -1.03 27.92 -1.65
N ALA A 264 -0.62 27.36 -0.52
CA ALA A 264 0.01 28.12 0.56
C ALA A 264 1.37 28.72 0.14
N LEU A 265 2.15 28.04 -0.71
CA LEU A 265 3.34 28.64 -1.32
C LEU A 265 3.01 29.80 -2.26
N ALA A 266 1.92 29.69 -3.05
CA ALA A 266 1.49 30.75 -3.95
C ALA A 266 0.98 31.99 -3.20
N GLU A 267 0.26 31.79 -2.09
CA GLU A 267 -0.14 32.87 -1.17
C GLU A 267 1.09 33.56 -0.58
N ARG A 268 2.08 32.79 -0.12
CA ARG A 268 3.36 33.34 0.35
C ARG A 268 4.09 34.11 -0.75
N ALA A 269 4.17 33.56 -1.97
CA ALA A 269 4.78 34.24 -3.10
C ALA A 269 4.12 35.60 -3.35
N THR A 270 2.78 35.65 -3.29
CA THR A 270 2.00 36.88 -3.45
C THR A 270 2.34 37.92 -2.38
N SER A 271 2.50 37.49 -1.11
CA SER A 271 2.94 38.37 -0.01
C SER A 271 4.33 38.97 -0.22
N HIS A 272 5.16 38.32 -1.03
CA HIS A 272 6.49 38.78 -1.44
C HIS A 272 6.50 39.48 -2.82
N GLN A 273 5.33 39.85 -3.36
CA GLN A 273 5.18 40.46 -4.69
C GLN A 273 5.70 39.59 -5.84
N PHE A 274 5.64 38.26 -5.65
CA PHE A 274 5.94 37.27 -6.68
C PHE A 274 4.68 36.52 -7.10
N HIS A 275 4.73 35.89 -8.28
CA HIS A 275 3.68 35.02 -8.77
C HIS A 275 4.24 33.61 -9.00
N LEU A 276 3.79 32.62 -8.22
CA LEU A 276 4.18 31.22 -8.39
C LEU A 276 3.21 30.51 -9.34
N THR A 277 3.76 29.82 -10.33
CA THR A 277 3.04 29.03 -11.33
C THR A 277 3.69 27.64 -11.48
N LYS A 278 3.08 26.77 -12.29
CA LYS A 278 3.68 25.48 -12.68
C LYS A 278 4.99 25.61 -13.49
N GLU A 279 5.27 26.80 -14.03
CA GLU A 279 6.45 27.08 -14.86
C GLU A 279 7.51 27.90 -14.12
N GLY A 280 7.23 28.39 -12.91
CA GLY A 280 8.22 29.13 -12.12
C GLY A 280 7.63 30.20 -11.23
N VAL A 281 8.53 30.92 -10.56
CA VAL A 281 8.27 32.13 -9.79
C VAL A 281 8.59 33.33 -10.67
N TYR A 282 7.67 34.29 -10.72
CA TYR A 282 7.77 35.47 -11.56
C TYR A 282 7.71 36.76 -10.75
N LYS A 283 8.46 37.77 -11.16
CA LYS A 283 8.36 39.16 -10.68
C LYS A 283 8.30 40.08 -11.89
N ASN A 284 7.25 40.90 -12.01
CA ASN A 284 7.07 41.81 -13.16
C ASN A 284 7.24 41.10 -14.53
N SER A 285 6.69 39.89 -14.67
CA SER A 285 6.82 39.00 -15.85
C SER A 285 8.20 38.42 -16.14
N GLU A 286 9.21 38.70 -15.31
CA GLU A 286 10.53 38.03 -15.37
C GLU A 286 10.51 36.75 -14.52
N CYS A 287 10.97 35.64 -15.09
CA CYS A 287 11.12 34.38 -14.35
C CYS A 287 12.39 34.44 -13.49
N ILE A 288 12.22 34.35 -12.17
CA ILE A 288 13.32 34.51 -11.19
C ILE A 288 13.72 33.20 -10.50
N ALA A 289 12.90 32.16 -10.60
CA ALA A 289 13.23 30.81 -10.11
C ALA A 289 12.36 29.77 -10.81
N SER A 290 12.95 28.67 -11.28
CA SER A 290 12.17 27.64 -12.00
C SER A 290 12.87 26.28 -12.12
N ARG A 291 14.19 26.27 -12.24
CA ARG A 291 14.98 25.09 -12.62
C ARG A 291 15.00 24.03 -11.54
N SER A 292 14.97 24.44 -10.27
CA SER A 292 14.97 23.51 -9.13
C SER A 292 13.99 23.93 -8.04
N GLU A 293 13.51 22.94 -7.29
CA GLU A 293 12.67 23.20 -6.11
C GLU A 293 13.44 24.01 -5.05
N ASN A 294 14.74 23.76 -4.87
CA ASN A 294 15.58 24.51 -3.94
C ASN A 294 15.62 26.00 -4.28
N GLU A 295 15.82 26.33 -5.55
CA GLU A 295 15.82 27.72 -6.05
C GLU A 295 14.49 28.41 -5.74
N ILE A 296 13.37 27.71 -5.95
CA ILE A 296 12.03 28.24 -5.64
C ILE A 296 11.85 28.49 -4.14
N TYR A 297 12.19 27.51 -3.29
CA TYR A 297 12.10 27.70 -1.84
C TYR A 297 13.00 28.84 -1.35
N GLN A 298 14.23 28.94 -1.86
CA GLN A 298 15.15 30.03 -1.54
C GLN A 298 14.59 31.40 -1.94
N GLN A 299 14.01 31.51 -3.15
CA GLN A 299 13.36 32.73 -3.61
C GLN A 299 12.18 33.14 -2.72
N LEU A 300 11.46 32.16 -2.17
CA LEU A 300 10.38 32.35 -1.20
C LEU A 300 10.88 32.49 0.25
N LYS A 301 12.20 32.59 0.48
CA LYS A 301 12.83 32.67 1.81
C LYS A 301 12.42 31.51 2.73
N LEU A 302 12.48 30.30 2.20
CA LEU A 302 12.17 29.06 2.90
C LEU A 302 13.37 28.11 2.82
N SER A 303 13.61 27.37 3.91
CA SER A 303 14.38 26.13 3.82
C SER A 303 13.69 25.13 2.88
N PHE A 304 14.47 24.23 2.25
CA PHE A 304 13.91 23.20 1.38
C PHE A 304 12.97 22.28 2.16
N ILE A 305 11.75 22.09 1.65
CA ILE A 305 10.72 21.25 2.28
C ILE A 305 10.70 19.90 1.56
N ALA A 306 11.04 18.84 2.31
CA ALA A 306 11.00 17.47 1.81
C ALA A 306 9.58 17.10 1.32
N PRO A 307 9.42 16.38 0.19
CA PRO A 307 8.11 16.01 -0.35
C PRO A 307 7.14 15.38 0.65
N GLU A 308 7.64 14.58 1.59
CA GLU A 308 6.85 13.90 2.62
C GLU A 308 6.13 14.85 3.57
N LEU A 309 6.62 16.09 3.72
CA LEU A 309 6.05 17.11 4.61
C LEU A 309 5.02 18.03 3.93
N ARG A 310 4.87 17.93 2.60
CA ARG A 310 4.10 18.89 1.78
C ARG A 310 2.60 18.60 1.81
N GLU A 311 2.01 18.79 2.98
CA GLU A 311 0.58 18.54 3.25
C GLU A 311 -0.15 19.74 3.87
N ALA A 312 0.48 20.93 3.90
CA ALA A 312 -0.04 22.15 4.52
C ALA A 312 -0.41 21.98 6.01
N GLN A 313 0.49 21.35 6.78
CA GLN A 313 0.34 21.04 8.20
C GLN A 313 1.43 21.72 9.06
N GLY A 314 1.85 22.93 8.66
CA GLY A 314 2.82 23.77 9.38
C GLY A 314 4.24 23.75 8.80
N GLU A 315 4.50 23.00 7.73
CA GLU A 315 5.82 22.86 7.11
C GLU A 315 6.34 24.18 6.54
N ILE A 316 5.47 25.05 6.02
CA ILE A 316 5.86 26.35 5.46
C ILE A 316 6.30 27.30 6.58
N GLU A 317 5.57 27.33 7.70
CA GLU A 317 5.92 28.14 8.86
C GLU A 317 7.23 27.65 9.49
N ALA A 318 7.38 26.33 9.67
CA ALA A 318 8.63 25.75 10.15
C ALA A 318 9.80 26.09 9.21
N ALA A 319 9.60 26.00 7.89
CA ALA A 319 10.62 26.33 6.91
C ALA A 319 11.01 27.82 6.89
N SER A 320 10.08 28.74 7.19
CA SER A 320 10.40 30.17 7.27
C SER A 320 11.22 30.54 8.51
N HIS A 321 11.17 29.69 9.55
CA HIS A 321 11.94 29.87 10.78
C HIS A 321 13.16 28.95 10.85
N ASN A 322 13.51 28.24 9.77
CA ASN A 322 14.56 27.21 9.74
C ASN A 322 14.40 26.14 10.84
N ALA A 323 13.16 25.79 11.14
CA ALA A 323 12.75 24.87 12.21
C ALA A 323 12.15 23.57 11.66
N LEU A 324 12.44 23.21 10.41
CA LEU A 324 12.07 21.90 9.86
C LEU A 324 12.81 20.78 10.61
N PRO A 325 12.15 19.64 10.85
CA PRO A 325 12.76 18.51 11.56
C PRO A 325 13.86 17.86 10.73
N LYS A 326 14.89 17.33 11.41
CA LYS A 326 15.86 16.43 10.79
C LYS A 326 15.26 15.04 10.68
N LEU A 327 14.55 14.82 9.57
CA LEU A 327 13.78 13.61 9.32
C LEU A 327 14.62 12.33 9.41
N ILE A 328 14.07 11.32 10.09
CA ILE A 328 14.67 10.00 10.23
C ILE A 328 14.93 9.35 8.85
N THR A 329 15.99 8.53 8.80
CA THR A 329 16.39 7.74 7.64
C THR A 329 16.45 6.25 7.96
N LEU A 330 16.54 5.40 6.95
CA LEU A 330 16.70 3.96 7.18
C LEU A 330 18.02 3.63 7.90
N ASP A 331 19.09 4.38 7.59
CA ASP A 331 20.42 4.19 8.19
C ASP A 331 20.46 4.52 9.69
N ASP A 332 19.45 5.22 10.20
CA ASP A 332 19.31 5.47 11.64
C ASP A 332 18.82 4.24 12.42
N ILE A 333 18.25 3.23 11.73
CA ILE A 333 17.64 2.05 12.36
C ILE A 333 18.70 0.99 12.64
N LYS A 334 18.83 0.61 13.91
CA LYS A 334 19.79 -0.40 14.39
C LYS A 334 19.18 -1.79 14.54
N GLY A 335 17.87 -1.91 14.54
CA GLY A 335 17.23 -3.22 14.65
C GLY A 335 15.73 -3.17 14.53
N ASP A 336 15.14 -4.35 14.35
CA ASP A 336 13.70 -4.54 14.23
C ASP A 336 13.13 -5.09 15.54
N LEU A 337 12.02 -4.50 16.00
CA LEU A 337 11.43 -4.75 17.31
C LEU A 337 10.12 -5.53 17.24
N HIS A 338 9.72 -6.01 16.06
CA HIS A 338 8.56 -6.89 15.87
C HIS A 338 8.76 -7.80 14.66
N SER A 339 8.98 -9.09 14.90
CA SER A 339 9.12 -10.10 13.83
C SER A 339 8.74 -11.49 14.31
N HIS A 340 8.29 -12.34 13.39
CA HIS A 340 7.70 -13.65 13.67
C HIS A 340 8.49 -14.77 13.02
N THR A 341 8.45 -15.93 13.65
CA THR A 341 9.07 -17.17 13.18
C THR A 341 8.02 -18.24 12.91
N ASN A 342 8.46 -19.38 12.38
CA ASN A 342 7.61 -20.54 12.16
C ASN A 342 7.16 -21.26 13.44
N GLU A 343 7.48 -20.75 14.63
CA GLU A 343 6.87 -21.20 15.87
C GLU A 343 5.38 -20.81 15.96
N THR A 344 4.97 -19.68 15.36
CA THR A 344 3.56 -19.34 15.17
C THR A 344 3.16 -19.33 13.70
N ASP A 345 3.25 -18.18 13.06
CA ASP A 345 2.68 -17.90 11.73
C ASP A 345 3.67 -17.20 10.79
N GLY A 346 4.91 -17.01 11.24
CA GLY A 346 6.03 -16.77 10.36
C GLY A 346 6.35 -17.98 9.49
N LYS A 347 7.06 -17.75 8.39
CA LYS A 347 7.45 -18.79 7.42
C LYS A 347 8.81 -19.40 7.72
N GLU A 348 9.65 -18.65 8.42
CA GLU A 348 11.07 -18.91 8.52
C GLU A 348 11.45 -19.34 9.94
N ARG A 349 12.47 -20.18 10.05
CA ARG A 349 13.04 -20.58 11.33
C ARG A 349 13.75 -19.40 12.00
N LEU A 350 13.86 -19.46 13.32
CA LEU A 350 14.58 -18.48 14.13
C LEU A 350 15.95 -18.11 13.56
N GLU A 351 16.81 -19.11 13.28
CA GLU A 351 18.16 -18.86 12.79
C GLU A 351 18.18 -18.20 11.40
N THR A 352 17.20 -18.52 10.55
CA THR A 352 17.05 -17.92 9.22
C THR A 352 16.67 -16.44 9.34
N MET A 353 15.73 -16.10 10.23
CA MET A 353 15.35 -14.71 10.50
C MET A 353 16.52 -13.89 11.05
N VAL A 354 17.24 -14.46 12.03
CA VAL A 354 18.41 -13.81 12.65
C VAL A 354 19.52 -13.57 11.63
N LYS A 355 19.83 -14.56 10.80
CA LYS A 355 20.82 -14.39 9.72
C LYS A 355 20.42 -13.27 8.76
N ALA A 356 19.16 -13.23 8.33
CA ALA A 356 18.70 -12.18 7.42
C ALA A 356 18.73 -10.77 8.05
N ALA A 357 18.53 -10.66 9.36
CA ALA A 357 18.68 -9.39 10.08
C ALA A 357 20.16 -8.96 10.18
N ILE A 358 21.08 -9.90 10.41
CA ILE A 358 22.53 -9.64 10.37
C ILE A 358 22.94 -9.17 8.96
N ASP A 359 22.50 -9.85 7.90
CA ASP A 359 22.81 -9.50 6.51
C ASP A 359 22.27 -8.11 6.12
N LYS A 360 21.29 -7.57 6.86
CA LYS A 360 20.78 -6.20 6.71
C LYS A 360 21.58 -5.15 7.47
N GLY A 361 22.55 -5.56 8.29
CA GLY A 361 23.35 -4.66 9.13
C GLY A 361 22.66 -4.24 10.42
N TYR A 362 21.62 -4.94 10.86
CA TYR A 362 21.06 -4.72 12.18
C TYR A 362 22.00 -5.22 13.28
N GLU A 363 21.92 -4.59 14.45
CA GLU A 363 22.60 -4.97 15.69
C GLU A 363 21.71 -5.86 16.58
N TYR A 364 20.40 -5.80 16.39
CA TYR A 364 19.45 -6.64 17.12
C TYR A 364 18.17 -6.95 16.34
N LEU A 365 17.52 -8.04 16.74
CA LEU A 365 16.21 -8.46 16.25
C LEU A 365 15.36 -8.98 17.41
N ALA A 366 14.16 -8.43 17.57
CA ALA A 366 13.16 -8.97 18.48
C ALA A 366 12.33 -10.06 17.80
N ILE A 367 12.26 -11.22 18.46
CA ILE A 367 11.41 -12.34 18.05
C ILE A 367 10.14 -12.26 18.89
N THR A 368 9.05 -11.87 18.27
CA THR A 368 7.78 -11.52 18.92
C THR A 368 6.65 -12.40 18.41
N ASP A 369 6.87 -13.72 18.42
CA ASP A 369 5.82 -14.69 18.07
C ASP A 369 4.55 -14.48 18.93
N HIS A 370 3.38 -14.87 18.42
CA HIS A 370 2.10 -14.60 19.08
C HIS A 370 1.88 -15.44 20.35
N SER A 371 1.12 -14.91 21.31
CA SER A 371 0.61 -15.68 22.45
C SER A 371 -0.61 -16.56 22.13
N LYS A 372 -0.90 -17.52 23.02
CA LYS A 372 -1.84 -18.64 22.85
C LYS A 372 -3.25 -18.29 22.36
N ARG A 373 -3.85 -17.17 22.77
CA ARG A 373 -5.27 -16.88 22.49
C ARG A 373 -5.57 -16.61 21.02
N LEU A 374 -4.55 -16.32 20.22
CA LEU A 374 -4.65 -16.27 18.78
C LEU A 374 -4.70 -17.70 18.22
N ALA A 375 -5.84 -18.38 18.40
CA ALA A 375 -6.01 -19.80 18.10
C ALA A 375 -5.76 -20.18 16.62
N ILE A 376 -5.74 -19.20 15.72
CA ILE A 376 -5.51 -19.38 14.28
C ILE A 376 -4.00 -19.53 13.98
N THR A 377 -3.11 -19.01 14.82
CA THR A 377 -1.66 -18.93 14.55
C THR A 377 -0.82 -19.90 15.37
N ASN A 378 -1.44 -20.88 16.05
CA ASN A 378 -0.72 -21.80 16.94
C ASN A 378 0.15 -21.05 17.97
N GLY A 379 -0.42 -20.01 18.61
CA GLY A 379 0.27 -19.15 19.57
C GLY A 379 1.03 -19.89 20.68
N LEU A 380 2.09 -19.26 21.18
CA LEU A 380 2.93 -19.78 22.24
C LEU A 380 2.19 -19.76 23.58
N ASP A 381 2.13 -20.91 24.24
CA ASP A 381 1.88 -20.96 25.67
C ASP A 381 3.16 -20.73 26.47
N GLU A 382 3.03 -20.57 27.79
CA GLU A 382 4.17 -20.33 28.69
C GLU A 382 5.29 -21.36 28.52
N LYS A 383 4.95 -22.64 28.34
CA LYS A 383 5.95 -23.72 28.22
C LYS A 383 6.72 -23.59 26.91
N ARG A 384 6.04 -23.29 25.80
CA ARG A 384 6.68 -23.11 24.49
C ARG A 384 7.51 -21.83 24.45
N LEU A 385 7.03 -20.73 25.03
CA LEU A 385 7.79 -19.49 25.12
C LEU A 385 9.09 -19.69 25.92
N LEU A 386 9.03 -20.35 27.08
CA LEU A 386 10.23 -20.67 27.87
C LEU A 386 11.22 -21.58 27.12
N LYS A 387 10.73 -22.42 26.21
CA LYS A 387 11.60 -23.22 25.32
C LYS A 387 12.28 -22.33 24.28
N GLN A 388 11.54 -21.42 23.65
CA GLN A 388 12.08 -20.48 22.67
C GLN A 388 13.10 -19.52 23.31
N ILE A 389 12.84 -19.04 24.54
CA ILE A 389 13.79 -18.25 25.33
C ILE A 389 15.15 -18.98 25.45
N LYS A 390 15.13 -20.27 25.81
CA LYS A 390 16.37 -21.08 25.92
C LYS A 390 17.06 -21.28 24.57
N GLU A 391 16.30 -21.33 23.48
CA GLU A 391 16.85 -21.41 22.13
C GLU A 391 17.55 -20.10 21.74
N ILE A 392 16.90 -18.96 22.01
CA ILE A 392 17.46 -17.63 21.84
C ILE A 392 18.73 -17.44 22.69
N ASP A 393 18.74 -17.89 23.95
CA ASP A 393 19.95 -17.83 24.80
C ASP A 393 21.12 -18.63 24.21
N ARG A 394 20.84 -19.84 23.70
CA ARG A 394 21.86 -20.65 23.01
C ARG A 394 22.35 -19.99 21.72
N LEU A 395 21.46 -19.36 20.97
CA LEU A 395 21.83 -18.66 19.74
C LEU A 395 22.70 -17.43 20.06
N ASN A 396 22.28 -16.61 21.02
CA ASN A 396 23.05 -15.46 21.51
C ASN A 396 24.44 -15.86 22.03
N SER A 397 24.61 -17.04 22.65
CA SER A 397 25.95 -17.50 23.09
C SER A 397 26.95 -17.75 21.96
N LYS A 398 26.48 -17.74 20.70
CA LYS A 398 27.28 -17.95 19.49
C LYS A 398 27.37 -16.70 18.62
N LEU A 399 26.79 -15.58 19.06
CA LEU A 399 26.75 -14.31 18.34
C LEU A 399 27.52 -13.27 19.16
N ASP A 400 28.46 -12.57 18.53
CA ASP A 400 29.30 -11.58 19.21
C ASP A 400 28.69 -10.17 19.08
N ASP A 401 28.52 -9.67 17.86
CA ASP A 401 28.07 -8.29 17.56
C ASP A 401 26.57 -8.19 17.21
N PHE A 402 25.79 -9.21 17.56
CA PHE A 402 24.34 -9.23 17.28
C PHE A 402 23.56 -9.77 18.47
N ARG A 403 22.43 -9.13 18.78
CA ARG A 403 21.54 -9.56 19.87
C ARG A 403 20.17 -9.98 19.36
N VAL A 404 19.82 -11.24 19.60
CA VAL A 404 18.44 -11.73 19.48
C VAL A 404 17.72 -11.42 20.79
N LEU A 405 16.63 -10.65 20.72
CA LEU A 405 15.86 -10.25 21.90
C LEU A 405 14.80 -11.31 22.20
N LYS A 406 14.75 -11.73 23.47
CA LYS A 406 13.69 -12.61 23.98
C LYS A 406 12.42 -11.79 24.07
N SER A 407 11.47 -12.00 23.17
CA SER A 407 10.30 -11.14 23.09
C SER A 407 9.04 -11.93 22.80
N ILE A 408 7.89 -11.25 22.84
CA ILE A 408 6.61 -11.83 22.45
C ILE A 408 5.68 -10.72 21.99
N GLU A 409 4.78 -11.02 21.06
CA GLU A 409 3.56 -10.24 20.90
C GLU A 409 2.44 -10.89 21.72
N VAL A 410 2.13 -10.29 22.87
CA VAL A 410 1.09 -10.77 23.79
C VAL A 410 -0.26 -10.11 23.47
N ASP A 411 -1.30 -10.93 23.46
CA ASP A 411 -2.67 -10.46 23.32
C ASP A 411 -3.12 -9.65 24.54
N ILE A 412 -3.72 -8.49 24.29
CA ILE A 412 -4.50 -7.76 25.29
C ILE A 412 -5.90 -8.37 25.33
N LEU A 413 -6.32 -8.92 26.46
CA LEU A 413 -7.62 -9.55 26.64
C LEU A 413 -8.75 -8.52 26.76
N GLU A 414 -10.00 -8.95 26.64
CA GLU A 414 -11.17 -8.06 26.64
C GLU A 414 -11.30 -7.21 27.91
N ASP A 415 -10.82 -7.73 29.04
CA ASP A 415 -10.78 -7.03 30.33
C ASP A 415 -9.51 -6.19 30.54
N GLY A 416 -8.61 -6.12 29.56
CA GLY A 416 -7.34 -5.40 29.62
C GLY A 416 -6.19 -6.14 30.30
N SER A 417 -6.40 -7.39 30.75
CA SER A 417 -5.28 -8.24 31.19
C SER A 417 -4.45 -8.74 29.99
N LEU A 418 -3.24 -9.22 30.24
CA LEU A 418 -2.36 -9.81 29.20
C LEU A 418 -2.54 -11.33 29.17
N ASP A 419 -2.41 -11.93 27.98
CA ASP A 419 -2.63 -13.36 27.73
C ASP A 419 -1.55 -14.31 28.34
N LEU A 420 -0.55 -13.77 29.04
CA LEU A 420 0.49 -14.53 29.73
C LEU A 420 0.72 -13.98 31.15
N SER A 421 1.18 -14.85 32.06
CA SER A 421 1.48 -14.45 33.43
C SER A 421 2.74 -13.59 33.53
N ASN A 422 2.75 -12.73 34.55
CA ASN A 422 3.90 -11.91 34.91
C ASN A 422 5.16 -12.73 35.23
N GLU A 423 5.01 -13.98 35.68
CA GLU A 423 6.12 -14.89 35.94
C GLU A 423 6.89 -15.26 34.67
N VAL A 424 6.23 -15.25 33.51
CA VAL A 424 6.86 -15.50 32.22
C VAL A 424 7.30 -14.19 31.56
N LEU A 425 6.46 -13.15 31.62
CA LEU A 425 6.77 -11.86 31.00
C LEU A 425 8.04 -11.22 31.56
N LYS A 426 8.37 -11.45 32.84
CA LYS A 426 9.59 -10.93 33.48
C LYS A 426 10.90 -11.45 32.87
N GLU A 427 10.87 -12.58 32.17
CA GLU A 427 12.04 -13.21 31.56
C GLU A 427 12.38 -12.61 30.17
N LEU A 428 11.46 -11.79 29.63
CA LEU A 428 11.55 -11.19 28.31
C LEU A 428 12.34 -9.87 28.33
N ASP A 429 13.04 -9.60 27.24
CA ASP A 429 13.73 -8.34 26.98
C ASP A 429 12.74 -7.25 26.53
N ILE A 430 11.73 -7.60 25.72
CA ILE A 430 10.67 -6.70 25.20
C ILE A 430 9.34 -7.45 25.10
N VAL A 431 8.24 -6.79 25.48
CA VAL A 431 6.87 -7.26 25.28
C VAL A 431 6.10 -6.27 24.42
N VAL A 432 5.66 -6.75 23.25
CA VAL A 432 4.71 -6.04 22.39
C VAL A 432 3.31 -6.49 22.78
N CYS A 433 2.41 -5.54 23.03
CA CYS A 433 1.05 -5.81 23.48
C CYS A 433 0.06 -5.28 22.45
N SER A 434 -0.81 -6.14 21.94
CA SER A 434 -1.68 -5.83 20.81
C SER A 434 -3.11 -6.30 21.00
N ILE A 435 -4.06 -5.66 20.30
CA ILE A 435 -5.45 -6.11 20.24
C ILE A 435 -5.67 -6.90 18.95
N HIS A 436 -6.08 -8.16 19.07
CA HIS A 436 -6.46 -9.01 17.93
C HIS A 436 -7.95 -9.41 17.89
N SER A 437 -8.73 -8.95 18.86
CA SER A 437 -10.15 -9.32 19.02
C SER A 437 -11.00 -8.18 19.55
N GLN A 438 -12.33 -8.32 19.42
CA GLN A 438 -13.31 -7.35 19.93
C GLN A 438 -13.13 -5.92 19.38
N PHE A 439 -12.89 -5.79 18.07
CA PHE A 439 -12.65 -4.49 17.40
C PHE A 439 -13.84 -3.53 17.37
N LYS A 440 -15.04 -3.97 17.78
CA LYS A 440 -16.29 -3.21 17.66
C LYS A 440 -16.87 -2.74 19.00
N ILE A 441 -16.15 -2.93 20.10
CA ILE A 441 -16.60 -2.43 21.40
C ILE A 441 -16.56 -0.89 21.44
N PRO A 442 -17.34 -0.23 22.31
CA PRO A 442 -17.39 1.24 22.41
C PRO A 442 -16.01 1.87 22.65
N LYS A 443 -15.82 3.11 22.16
CA LYS A 443 -14.55 3.85 22.22
C LYS A 443 -13.97 3.90 23.62
N GLU A 444 -14.80 4.22 24.61
CA GLU A 444 -14.41 4.38 26.01
C GLU A 444 -13.91 3.06 26.58
N LYS A 445 -14.61 1.95 26.30
CA LYS A 445 -14.23 0.60 26.75
C LYS A 445 -12.95 0.11 26.09
N GLN A 446 -12.78 0.33 24.78
CA GLN A 446 -11.54 -0.08 24.11
C GLN A 446 -10.34 0.75 24.61
N THR A 447 -10.56 2.03 24.89
CA THR A 447 -9.53 2.89 25.48
C THR A 447 -9.14 2.37 26.87
N GLU A 448 -10.11 2.12 27.75
CA GLU A 448 -9.87 1.60 29.10
C GLU A 448 -9.14 0.24 29.08
N ARG A 449 -9.53 -0.66 28.16
CA ARG A 449 -8.86 -1.94 27.93
C ARG A 449 -7.36 -1.77 27.67
N ILE A 450 -6.99 -0.82 26.80
CA ILE A 450 -5.57 -0.52 26.50
C ILE A 450 -4.86 0.06 27.72
N LEU A 451 -5.50 1.02 28.41
CA LEU A 451 -4.90 1.67 29.58
C LEU A 451 -4.63 0.66 30.71
N ARG A 452 -5.57 -0.24 30.96
CA ARG A 452 -5.40 -1.31 31.95
C ARG A 452 -4.26 -2.27 31.57
N ALA A 453 -4.07 -2.54 30.28
CA ALA A 453 -2.92 -3.33 29.83
C ALA A 453 -1.59 -2.60 30.08
N MET A 454 -1.56 -1.28 29.89
CA MET A 454 -0.37 -0.46 30.15
C MET A 454 0.03 -0.41 31.64
N ASP A 455 -0.90 -0.66 32.56
CA ASP A 455 -0.59 -0.75 34.00
C ASP A 455 0.24 -2.00 34.35
N ASN A 456 0.34 -2.99 33.45
CA ASN A 456 1.24 -4.12 33.66
C ASN A 456 2.70 -3.66 33.56
N PRO A 457 3.58 -3.94 34.55
CA PRO A 457 4.97 -3.46 34.56
C PRO A 457 5.83 -4.01 33.42
N TYR A 458 5.41 -5.11 32.79
CA TYR A 458 6.12 -5.72 31.66
C TYR A 458 5.62 -5.27 30.30
N PHE A 459 4.57 -4.43 30.21
CA PHE A 459 4.13 -3.87 28.94
C PHE A 459 5.20 -2.89 28.41
N ASN A 460 5.79 -3.10 27.24
CA ASN A 460 6.76 -2.15 26.67
C ASN A 460 6.18 -1.35 25.50
N ILE A 461 5.61 -2.04 24.51
CA ILE A 461 5.19 -1.44 23.23
C ILE A 461 3.71 -1.74 22.99
N LEU A 462 2.91 -0.72 22.70
CA LEU A 462 1.57 -0.89 22.13
C LEU A 462 1.70 -1.19 20.63
N GLY A 463 1.54 -2.45 20.24
CA GLY A 463 1.61 -2.89 18.84
C GLY A 463 0.40 -2.41 18.03
N HIS A 464 0.64 -2.11 16.74
CA HIS A 464 -0.31 -1.63 15.72
C HIS A 464 -1.60 -1.04 16.33
N ALA A 465 -1.42 0.11 16.98
CA ALA A 465 -2.28 0.60 18.05
C ALA A 465 -3.74 0.86 17.68
N THR A 466 -4.09 0.91 16.39
CA THR A 466 -5.47 1.10 15.93
C THR A 466 -6.07 -0.15 15.30
N GLY A 467 -5.25 -1.19 15.10
CA GLY A 467 -5.59 -2.44 14.43
C GLY A 467 -6.05 -2.25 12.99
N ARG A 468 -5.75 -1.11 12.35
CA ARG A 468 -6.23 -0.83 11.01
C ARG A 468 -5.58 -1.76 9.97
N LEU A 469 -6.33 -2.05 8.92
CA LEU A 469 -5.80 -2.59 7.67
C LEU A 469 -6.25 -1.67 6.54
N ILE A 470 -5.32 -0.96 5.92
CA ILE A 470 -5.53 0.01 4.85
C ILE A 470 -6.50 -0.57 3.80
N LYS A 471 -7.67 0.07 3.66
CA LYS A 471 -8.76 -0.28 2.73
C LYS A 471 -9.40 -1.67 2.94
N SER A 472 -9.12 -2.34 4.06
CA SER A 472 -9.71 -3.65 4.42
C SER A 472 -10.43 -3.61 5.77
N ARG A 473 -9.84 -2.99 6.79
CA ARG A 473 -10.40 -2.85 8.14
C ARG A 473 -10.12 -1.43 8.65
N PRO A 474 -11.14 -0.64 9.01
CA PRO A 474 -10.91 0.66 9.61
C PRO A 474 -10.26 0.51 11.00
N PRO A 475 -9.60 1.56 11.52
CA PRO A 475 -9.24 1.66 12.93
C PRO A 475 -10.40 1.26 13.85
N TYR A 476 -10.14 0.48 14.89
CA TYR A 476 -11.12 0.34 15.97
C TYR A 476 -11.27 1.67 16.74
N PRO A 477 -12.44 1.94 17.35
CA PRO A 477 -12.66 3.21 18.03
C PRO A 477 -11.84 3.27 19.33
N VAL A 478 -10.90 4.22 19.42
CA VAL A 478 -10.09 4.49 20.63
C VAL A 478 -9.83 5.99 20.77
N ASP A 479 -9.56 6.43 22.00
CA ASP A 479 -9.04 7.78 22.24
C ASP A 479 -7.51 7.80 22.17
N ILE A 480 -6.96 8.03 20.98
CA ILE A 480 -5.51 8.04 20.75
C ILE A 480 -4.81 9.13 21.58
N LYS A 481 -5.41 10.31 21.75
CA LYS A 481 -4.81 11.37 22.58
C LYS A 481 -4.69 10.91 24.03
N LYS A 482 -5.73 10.30 24.59
CA LYS A 482 -5.67 9.76 25.94
C LYS A 482 -4.61 8.65 26.05
N ILE A 483 -4.59 7.71 25.10
CA ILE A 483 -3.61 6.62 25.08
C ILE A 483 -2.18 7.16 25.04
N PHE A 484 -1.89 8.18 24.22
CA PHE A 484 -0.57 8.77 24.13
C PHE A 484 -0.15 9.50 25.41
N ASN A 485 -1.08 10.22 26.06
CA ASN A 485 -0.78 10.85 27.34
C ASN A 485 -0.40 9.80 28.40
N GLU A 486 -1.21 8.75 28.53
CA GLU A 486 -0.99 7.69 29.52
C GLU A 486 0.26 6.85 29.19
N ALA A 487 0.57 6.67 27.90
CA ALA A 487 1.79 6.00 27.45
C ALA A 487 3.04 6.79 27.84
N LYS A 488 3.03 8.12 27.67
CA LYS A 488 4.12 8.98 28.12
C LYS A 488 4.36 8.84 29.63
N ASP A 489 3.30 8.95 30.42
CA ASP A 489 3.40 8.93 31.88
C ASP A 489 3.89 7.57 32.42
N ARG A 490 3.60 6.48 31.69
CA ARG A 490 4.00 5.11 32.03
C ARG A 490 5.31 4.66 31.38
N ASN A 491 5.95 5.51 30.59
CA ASN A 491 7.09 5.15 29.74
C ASN A 491 6.80 3.95 28.81
N CYS A 492 5.56 3.87 28.31
CA CYS A 492 5.17 2.93 27.26
C CYS A 492 5.46 3.53 25.88
N ILE A 493 5.90 2.69 24.97
CA ILE A 493 6.19 3.05 23.57
C ILE A 493 4.98 2.71 22.70
N VAL A 494 4.80 3.47 21.61
CA VAL A 494 3.78 3.16 20.59
C VAL A 494 4.44 2.67 19.32
N GLU A 495 3.90 1.63 18.72
CA GLU A 495 4.40 1.09 17.47
C GLU A 495 3.95 1.93 16.25
N LEU A 496 4.89 2.17 15.35
CA LEU A 496 4.68 2.44 13.93
C LEU A 496 5.03 1.16 13.15
N ASN A 497 4.01 0.37 12.90
CA ASN A 497 4.10 -0.91 12.22
C ASN A 497 4.23 -0.67 10.71
N ALA A 498 5.37 -1.03 10.14
CA ALA A 498 5.73 -0.75 8.76
C ALA A 498 5.10 -1.72 7.74
N GLN A 499 4.29 -2.68 8.19
CA GLN A 499 3.64 -3.63 7.30
C GLN A 499 2.76 -2.86 6.29
N PRO A 500 2.91 -3.08 4.96
CA PRO A 500 2.30 -2.24 3.93
C PRO A 500 0.77 -2.14 3.91
N TYR A 501 0.08 -3.07 4.56
CA TYR A 501 -1.36 -3.09 4.74
C TYR A 501 -1.77 -2.48 6.09
N ARG A 502 -0.84 -2.26 7.03
CA ARG A 502 -1.10 -1.61 8.33
C ARG A 502 -0.68 -0.14 8.31
N LEU A 503 0.63 0.11 8.20
CA LEU A 503 1.28 1.42 8.44
C LEU A 503 0.76 2.07 9.72
N ASP A 504 0.69 1.33 10.83
CA ASP A 504 -0.10 1.71 12.02
C ASP A 504 0.81 1.91 13.23
N ILE A 505 0.90 3.09 13.84
CA ILE A 505 0.06 4.29 13.66
C ILE A 505 0.27 5.08 12.36
N ASN A 506 -0.72 5.86 11.93
CA ASN A 506 -0.59 6.72 10.75
C ASN A 506 0.29 7.96 11.01
N ASP A 507 0.56 8.75 9.96
CA ASP A 507 1.45 9.92 9.96
C ASP A 507 0.93 11.04 10.88
N ILE A 508 -0.38 11.27 10.87
CA ILE A 508 -1.04 12.23 11.77
C ILE A 508 -0.78 11.84 13.23
N TYR A 509 -0.89 10.56 13.56
CA TYR A 509 -0.63 10.04 14.90
C TYR A 509 0.87 9.96 15.21
N CYS A 510 1.75 9.73 14.24
CA CYS A 510 3.19 9.88 14.43
C CYS A 510 3.53 11.31 14.87
N LYS A 511 3.01 12.32 14.15
CA LYS A 511 3.22 13.73 14.51
C LYS A 511 2.66 14.04 15.89
N LEU A 512 1.46 13.56 16.20
CA LEU A 512 0.86 13.73 17.53
C LEU A 512 1.70 13.07 18.63
N ALA A 513 2.22 11.85 18.42
CA ALA A 513 3.08 11.16 19.37
C ALA A 513 4.36 11.97 19.63
N LYS A 514 5.00 12.50 18.57
CA LYS A 514 6.14 13.41 18.68
C LYS A 514 5.79 14.66 19.50
N ASP A 515 4.72 15.36 19.14
CA ASP A 515 4.31 16.61 19.79
C ASP A 515 3.97 16.39 21.28
N MET A 516 3.49 15.19 21.65
CA MET A 516 3.22 14.81 23.03
C MET A 516 4.45 14.27 23.78
N GLY A 517 5.55 13.97 23.08
CA GLY A 517 6.77 13.39 23.66
C GLY A 517 6.72 11.89 23.90
N VAL A 518 5.84 11.16 23.21
CA VAL A 518 5.76 9.70 23.24
C VAL A 518 6.81 9.11 22.29
N LYS A 519 7.56 8.11 22.76
CA LYS A 519 8.53 7.40 21.93
C LYS A 519 7.84 6.42 20.98
N ILE A 520 8.45 6.23 19.81
CA ILE A 520 7.95 5.34 18.75
C ILE A 520 8.90 4.15 18.57
N ALA A 521 8.34 2.96 18.39
CA ALA A 521 9.05 1.80 17.83
C ALA A 521 8.62 1.61 16.38
N ILE A 522 9.55 1.65 15.43
CA ILE A 522 9.27 1.28 14.05
C ILE A 522 9.59 -0.20 13.88
N SER A 523 8.68 -0.98 13.32
CA SER A 523 8.88 -2.43 13.17
C SER A 523 8.39 -2.91 11.81
N SER A 524 8.92 -4.03 11.31
CA SER A 524 8.44 -4.58 10.04
C SER A 524 7.21 -5.47 10.17
N ASP A 525 6.97 -6.04 11.35
CA ASP A 525 5.95 -7.09 11.56
C ASP A 525 6.20 -8.25 10.57
N ALA A 526 7.48 -8.61 10.41
CA ALA A 526 7.92 -9.53 9.38
C ALA A 526 7.55 -10.97 9.72
N HIS A 527 6.82 -11.61 8.82
CA HIS A 527 6.53 -13.06 8.86
C HIS A 527 7.42 -13.84 7.89
N SER A 528 8.36 -13.17 7.21
CA SER A 528 9.42 -13.80 6.44
C SER A 528 10.61 -12.86 6.25
N ILE A 529 11.77 -13.39 5.86
CA ILE A 529 13.00 -12.60 5.64
C ILE A 529 12.82 -11.46 4.62
N ARG A 530 11.91 -11.61 3.64
CA ARG A 530 11.63 -10.56 2.65
C ARG A 530 10.92 -9.37 3.28
N GLU A 531 10.11 -9.62 4.30
CA GLU A 531 9.25 -8.63 4.94
C GLU A 531 10.04 -7.75 5.91
N LEU A 532 11.26 -8.14 6.32
CA LEU A 532 12.19 -7.24 7.02
C LEU A 532 12.50 -5.97 6.22
N SER A 533 12.36 -6.01 4.88
CA SER A 533 12.50 -4.82 4.03
C SER A 533 11.36 -3.81 4.17
N TYR A 534 10.24 -4.19 4.81
CA TYR A 534 9.11 -3.29 5.02
C TYR A 534 9.43 -2.12 5.94
N MET A 535 10.49 -2.20 6.75
CA MET A 535 11.02 -1.08 7.55
C MET A 535 11.07 0.24 6.76
N GLN A 536 11.42 0.17 5.47
CA GLN A 536 11.44 1.32 4.57
C GLN A 536 10.09 2.07 4.49
N PHE A 537 8.97 1.38 4.53
CA PHE A 537 7.63 1.99 4.53
C PHE A 537 7.31 2.65 5.87
N GLY A 538 7.81 2.10 6.97
CA GLY A 538 7.76 2.71 8.29
C GLY A 538 8.54 4.02 8.32
N ILE A 539 9.74 4.05 7.73
CA ILE A 539 10.52 5.29 7.55
C ILE A 539 9.74 6.33 6.74
N PHE A 540 9.12 5.95 5.63
CA PHE A 540 8.30 6.89 4.87
C PHE A 540 7.14 7.48 5.69
N GLN A 541 6.43 6.63 6.44
CA GLN A 541 5.33 7.05 7.31
C GLN A 541 5.83 7.97 8.44
N ALA A 542 6.97 7.64 9.05
CA ALA A 542 7.61 8.42 10.10
C ALA A 542 8.02 9.81 9.59
N ARG A 543 8.62 9.88 8.40
CA ARG A 543 9.02 11.14 7.77
C ARG A 543 7.83 12.06 7.52
N ARG A 544 6.71 11.52 7.03
CA ARG A 544 5.43 12.26 6.90
C ARG A 544 4.91 12.75 8.25
N GLY A 545 5.13 11.98 9.31
CA GLY A 545 4.83 12.34 10.70
C GLY A 545 5.85 13.23 11.39
N TRP A 546 6.78 13.85 10.65
CA TRP A 546 7.82 14.76 11.18
C TRP A 546 8.79 14.09 12.17
N ILE A 547 8.89 12.77 12.15
CA ILE A 547 9.68 12.01 13.11
C ILE A 547 11.18 12.20 12.86
N GLU A 548 11.89 12.50 13.94
CA GLU A 548 13.35 12.61 14.00
C GLU A 548 13.92 11.38 14.71
N LYS A 549 15.23 11.18 14.59
CA LYS A 549 15.94 10.04 15.17
C LYS A 549 15.65 9.89 16.67
N GLU A 550 15.64 10.99 17.40
CA GLU A 550 15.48 11.04 18.85
C GLU A 550 14.07 10.62 19.30
N ASN A 551 13.10 10.58 18.39
CA ASN A 551 11.75 10.11 18.71
C ASN A 551 11.62 8.58 18.64
N VAL A 552 12.59 7.88 18.03
CA VAL A 552 12.48 6.46 17.68
C VAL A 552 13.46 5.60 18.46
N ILE A 553 12.96 4.56 19.14
CA ILE A 553 13.79 3.71 20.01
C ILE A 553 14.70 2.75 19.24
N ASN A 554 14.38 2.44 17.98
CA ASN A 554 15.21 1.61 17.10
C ASN A 554 16.56 2.26 16.76
N THR A 555 16.77 3.53 17.11
CA THR A 555 17.98 4.29 16.77
C THR A 555 19.08 4.17 17.82
N TYR A 556 18.76 3.54 18.95
CA TYR A 556 19.67 3.29 20.06
C TYR A 556 20.35 1.94 19.89
N HIS A 557 21.64 1.88 20.26
CA HIS A 557 22.34 0.62 20.45
C HIS A 557 21.66 -0.20 21.54
N TRP A 558 21.78 -1.53 21.49
CA TRP A 558 21.09 -2.41 22.45
C TRP A 558 21.35 -2.05 23.92
N HIS A 559 22.59 -1.68 24.27
CA HIS A 559 22.96 -1.31 25.63
C HIS A 559 22.15 -0.12 26.19
N ASP A 560 21.86 0.87 25.35
CA ASP A 560 21.10 2.06 25.73
C ASP A 560 19.59 1.81 25.62
N LEU A 561 19.17 1.08 24.58
CA LEU A 561 17.78 0.69 24.41
C LEU A 561 17.27 -0.09 25.62
N LYS A 562 18.05 -1.06 26.12
CA LYS A 562 17.70 -1.87 27.30
C LYS A 562 17.44 -1.03 28.55
N LYS A 563 18.15 0.09 28.72
CA LYS A 563 17.92 1.01 29.85
C LYS A 563 16.65 1.82 29.64
N LEU A 564 16.40 2.27 28.41
CA LEU A 564 15.25 3.09 28.04
C LEU A 564 13.92 2.35 28.23
N ILE A 565 13.85 1.07 27.84
CA ILE A 565 12.62 0.27 27.90
C ILE A 565 12.30 -0.30 29.29
N LYS A 566 13.23 -0.18 30.25
CA LYS A 566 13.03 -0.71 31.59
C LYS A 566 11.97 0.12 32.31
N ARG A 567 10.91 -0.54 32.77
CA ARG A 567 9.83 0.07 33.57
C ARG A 567 10.02 -0.30 35.04
N HIS A 568 9.66 0.64 35.92
CA HIS A 568 9.84 0.55 37.37
C HIS A 568 8.54 0.20 38.08
#